data_AF-A0A4Z1IS68-F1
#
_entry.id   AF-A0A4Z1IS68-F1
#
_cell.length_a   1.000
_cell.length_b   1.000
_cell.length_c   1.000
_cell.angle_alpha   90.00
_cell.angle_beta   90.00
_cell.angle_gamma   90.00
#
_symmetry.space_group_name_H-M   'P 1'
#
loop_
_entity.id
_entity.type
_entity.pdbx_description
1 polymer ?
#
loop_
_entity_poly.entity_id
_entity_poly.type
_entity_poly.pdbx_seq_one_letter_code
_entity_poly.pdbx_strand_id
1 'polypeptide(L)'
;MSGFHLAQFNIDISTELKWSMFDSLCYNPILGFVKASMILLYLRLGGIRQTVRYAAYALLCINFTLMIAIFFVDMFQCVPFSYNFYSTKMDLAAQIKANATDPGIGPYGPVASGFKDGKYISGGKCINGVNFILSTAGLTILTDLLILFIPIYMLKDLKMNPRKKAAAITILCMGLGY
;
A
#
# COMPACT_ATOMS: atom_id res chain seq x y z
N MET A 1 0.93 -49.96 4.16
CA MET A 1 1.23 -49.24 5.42
C MET A 1 2.49 -48.40 5.18
N SER A 2 2.34 -47.24 4.53
CA SER A 2 3.43 -46.29 4.31
C SER A 2 3.23 -45.12 5.27
N GLY A 3 4.07 -45.07 6.31
CA GLY A 3 4.10 -44.01 7.30
C GLY A 3 4.59 -42.71 6.66
N PHE A 4 3.69 -41.75 6.53
CA PHE A 4 4.01 -40.39 6.13
C PHE A 4 4.57 -39.66 7.35
N HIS A 5 5.90 -39.59 7.45
CA HIS A 5 6.56 -38.67 8.37
C HIS A 5 6.23 -37.24 7.93
N LEU A 6 5.18 -36.64 8.53
CA LEU A 6 5.00 -35.20 8.51
C LEU A 6 6.20 -34.59 9.23
N ALA A 7 7.17 -34.11 8.46
CA ALA A 7 8.14 -33.16 8.96
C ALA A 7 7.33 -31.97 9.48
N GLN A 8 7.15 -31.90 10.79
CA GLN A 8 6.48 -30.81 11.46
C GLN A 8 7.43 -29.62 11.38
N PHE A 9 7.45 -28.95 10.22
CA PHE A 9 8.11 -27.67 10.07
C PHE A 9 7.53 -26.78 11.17
N ASN A 10 8.38 -26.38 12.11
CA ASN A 10 8.06 -25.34 13.08
C ASN A 10 8.04 -24.03 12.28
N ILE A 11 6.97 -23.81 11.52
CA ILE A 11 6.72 -22.57 10.82
C ILE A 11 6.28 -21.60 11.91
N ASP A 12 7.21 -20.77 12.38
CA ASP A 12 6.86 -19.62 13.21
C ASP A 12 6.00 -18.68 12.35
N ILE A 13 4.69 -18.89 12.34
CA ILE A 13 3.71 -18.08 11.59
C ILE A 13 3.88 -16.59 11.92
N SER A 14 4.25 -16.27 13.18
CA SER A 14 4.55 -14.90 13.59
C SER A 14 5.79 -14.28 12.93
N THR A 15 6.74 -15.10 12.47
CA THR A 15 7.95 -14.65 11.78
C THR A 15 7.64 -14.38 10.31
N GLU A 16 6.88 -15.26 9.66
CA GLU A 16 6.46 -15.06 8.26
C GLU A 16 5.54 -13.83 8.10
N LEU A 17 4.60 -13.61 9.02
CA LEU A 17 3.78 -12.39 9.01
C LEU A 17 4.63 -11.12 9.16
N LYS A 18 5.68 -11.16 9.98
CA LYS A 18 6.60 -9.99 10.16
C LYS A 18 7.34 -9.67 8.86
N TRP A 19 7.84 -10.70 8.16
CA TRP A 19 8.53 -10.52 6.88
C TRP A 19 7.59 -10.05 5.76
N SER A 20 6.36 -10.60 5.70
CA SER A 20 5.36 -10.15 4.72
C SER A 20 4.95 -8.69 4.93
N MET A 21 4.83 -8.28 6.20
CA MET A 21 4.57 -6.88 6.53
C MET A 21 5.75 -5.97 6.15
N PHE A 22 6.98 -6.43 6.37
CA PHE A 22 8.18 -5.67 5.98
C PHE A 22 8.28 -5.49 4.46
N ASP A 23 8.04 -6.55 3.68
CA ASP A 23 8.05 -6.49 2.22
C ASP A 23 7.04 -5.45 1.70
N SER A 24 5.81 -5.48 2.23
CA SER A 24 4.75 -4.53 1.90
C SER A 24 5.13 -3.09 2.29
N LEU A 25 5.73 -2.92 3.47
CA LEU A 25 6.16 -1.62 4.00
C LEU A 25 7.28 -0.99 3.16
N CYS A 26 8.18 -1.80 2.60
CA CYS A 26 9.27 -1.32 1.76
C CYS A 26 8.83 -1.09 0.31
N TYR A 27 7.96 -1.94 -0.23
CA TYR A 27 7.52 -1.87 -1.62
C TYR A 27 6.85 -0.53 -1.96
N ASN A 28 5.92 -0.07 -1.12
CA ASN A 28 5.15 1.16 -1.34
C ASN A 28 6.05 2.43 -1.41
N PRO A 29 6.98 2.66 -0.47
CA PRO A 29 7.94 3.75 -0.57
C PRO A 29 8.92 3.64 -1.73
N ILE A 30 9.39 2.42 -2.04
CA ILE A 30 10.34 2.21 -3.15
C ILE A 30 9.74 2.70 -4.47
N LEU A 31 8.47 2.39 -4.74
CA LEU A 31 7.74 2.92 -5.91
C LEU A 31 7.70 4.46 -5.91
N GLY A 32 7.46 5.07 -4.75
CA GLY A 32 7.49 6.54 -4.59
C GLY A 32 8.88 7.13 -4.90
N PHE A 33 9.96 6.49 -4.44
CA PHE A 33 11.33 6.92 -4.72
C PHE A 33 11.69 6.81 -6.21
N VAL A 34 11.23 5.75 -6.90
CA VAL A 34 11.42 5.62 -8.35
C VAL A 34 10.78 6.81 -9.08
N LYS A 35 9.53 7.17 -8.73
CA LYS A 35 8.82 8.32 -9.31
C LYS A 35 9.53 9.64 -9.02
N ALA A 36 10.01 9.83 -7.79
CA ALA A 36 10.79 11.02 -7.43
C ALA A 36 12.08 11.14 -8.25
N SER A 37 12.78 10.03 -8.50
CA SER A 37 14.01 10.03 -9.33
C SER A 37 13.74 10.47 -10.78
N MET A 38 12.62 10.04 -11.35
CA MET A 38 12.18 10.41 -12.70
C MET A 38 11.82 11.90 -12.79
N ILE A 39 11.12 12.45 -11.80
CA ILE A 39 10.80 13.89 -11.73
C ILE A 39 12.08 14.73 -11.63
N LEU A 40 13.04 14.31 -10.81
CA LEU A 40 14.34 14.99 -10.69
C LEU A 40 15.11 14.99 -12.02
N LEU A 41 15.08 13.87 -12.76
CA LEU A 41 15.65 13.79 -14.11
C LEU A 41 14.96 14.77 -15.07
N TYR A 42 13.64 14.90 -15.00
CA TYR A 42 12.90 15.87 -15.81
C TYR A 42 13.20 17.32 -15.45
N LEU A 43 13.37 17.64 -14.17
CA LEU A 43 13.80 18.97 -13.73
C LEU A 43 15.19 19.32 -14.27
N ARG A 44 16.07 18.33 -14.42
CA ARG A 44 17.41 18.50 -15.02
C ARG A 44 17.35 18.78 -16.53
N LEU A 45 16.43 18.14 -17.25
CA LEU A 45 16.24 18.32 -18.70
C LEU A 45 15.34 19.53 -19.07
N GLY A 46 14.49 19.98 -18.13
CA GLY A 46 13.44 20.99 -18.27
C GLY A 46 13.92 22.44 -18.34
N GLY A 47 14.56 22.83 -19.43
CA GLY A 47 15.34 24.06 -19.54
C GLY A 47 14.65 25.39 -19.90
N ILE A 48 13.31 25.56 -19.95
CA ILE A 48 12.75 26.83 -20.52
C ILE A 48 11.61 27.52 -19.73
N ARG A 49 10.65 26.82 -19.08
CA ARG A 49 9.51 27.48 -18.40
C ARG A 49 9.48 27.28 -16.89
N GLN A 50 9.41 28.39 -16.15
CA GLN A 50 9.33 28.40 -14.68
C GLN A 50 8.06 27.72 -14.14
N THR A 51 6.92 27.85 -14.84
CA THR A 51 5.66 27.18 -14.45
C THR A 51 5.79 25.67 -14.38
N VAL A 52 6.48 25.07 -15.36
CA VAL A 52 6.71 23.62 -15.41
C VAL A 52 7.63 23.17 -14.28
N ARG A 53 8.62 24.00 -13.91
CA ARG A 53 9.50 23.74 -12.77
C ARG A 53 8.76 23.78 -11.44
N TYR A 54 7.94 24.80 -11.20
CA TYR A 54 7.12 24.89 -9.98
C TYR A 54 6.12 23.74 -9.88
N ALA A 55 5.46 23.37 -10.99
CA ALA A 55 4.56 22.21 -11.02
C ALA A 55 5.28 20.90 -10.70
N ALA A 56 6.49 20.70 -11.24
CA ALA A 56 7.30 19.52 -10.95
C ALA A 56 7.80 19.48 -9.50
N TYR A 57 8.21 20.62 -8.92
CA TYR A 57 8.54 20.70 -7.49
C TYR A 57 7.32 20.43 -6.60
N ALA A 58 6.14 20.96 -6.95
CA ALA A 58 4.91 20.67 -6.23
C ALA A 58 4.58 19.17 -6.27
N LEU A 59 4.69 18.53 -7.43
CA LEU A 59 4.50 17.08 -7.58
C LEU A 59 5.53 16.26 -6.80
N LEU A 60 6.79 16.72 -6.74
CA LEU A 60 7.82 16.07 -5.92
C LEU A 60 7.45 16.12 -4.43
N CYS A 61 7.04 17.29 -3.93
CA CYS A 61 6.59 17.43 -2.54
C CYS A 61 5.37 16.57 -2.22
N ILE A 62 4.39 16.51 -3.13
CA ILE A 62 3.20 15.68 -2.98
C ILE A 62 3.59 14.20 -2.92
N ASN A 63 4.41 13.70 -3.85
CA ASN A 63 4.85 12.30 -3.87
C ASN A 63 5.62 11.93 -2.59
N PHE A 64 6.49 12.82 -2.10
CA PHE A 64 7.23 12.58 -0.86
C PHE A 64 6.31 12.55 0.37
N THR A 65 5.33 13.44 0.43
CA THR A 65 4.33 13.46 1.50
C THR A 65 3.48 12.19 1.49
N LEU A 66 3.06 11.73 0.31
CA LEU A 66 2.34 10.47 0.14
C LEU A 66 3.17 9.28 0.63
N MET A 67 4.46 9.23 0.27
CA MET A 67 5.37 8.18 0.71
C MET A 67 5.46 8.09 2.25
N ILE A 68 5.63 9.23 2.91
CA ILE A 68 5.70 9.31 4.37
C ILE A 68 4.35 8.90 4.98
N ALA A 69 3.25 9.42 4.46
CA ALA A 69 1.91 9.11 4.97
C ALA A 69 1.59 7.62 4.87
N ILE A 70 1.85 7.00 3.71
CA ILE A 70 1.60 5.57 3.48
C ILE A 70 2.43 4.71 4.42
N PHE A 71 3.72 5.04 4.60
CA PHE A 71 4.59 4.32 5.55
C PHE A 71 4.03 4.31 6.98
N PHE A 72 3.54 5.45 7.47
CA PHE A 72 2.94 5.52 8.80
C PHE A 72 1.62 4.75 8.89
N VAL A 73 0.78 4.78 7.84
CA VAL A 73 -0.47 4.02 7.84
C VAL A 73 -0.20 2.51 7.79
N ASP A 74 0.77 2.07 7.00
CA ASP A 74 1.17 0.67 6.91
C ASP A 74 1.82 0.21 8.23
N MET A 75 2.61 1.07 8.88
CA MET A 75 3.17 0.78 10.22
C MET A 75 2.09 0.71 11.30
N PHE A 76 1.01 1.50 11.19
CA PHE A 76 -0.09 1.55 12.16
C PHE A 76 -1.41 1.02 11.57
N GLN A 77 -1.33 -0.07 10.81
CA GLN A 77 -2.51 -0.71 10.22
C GLN A 77 -3.52 -1.19 11.27
N CYS A 78 -3.03 -1.56 12.45
CA CYS A 78 -3.83 -1.93 13.60
C CYS A 78 -3.41 -1.13 14.84
N VAL A 79 -4.39 -0.75 15.65
CA VAL A 79 -4.18 -0.14 16.97
C VAL A 79 -4.73 -1.10 18.02
N PRO A 80 -3.86 -1.65 18.90
CA PRO A 80 -2.40 -1.53 18.94
C PRO A 80 -1.68 -2.36 17.86
N PHE A 81 -0.45 -1.98 17.49
CA PHE A 81 0.34 -2.64 16.43
C PHE A 81 0.53 -4.16 16.64
N SER A 82 0.68 -4.58 17.90
CA SER A 82 0.81 -5.99 18.27
C SER A 82 -0.40 -6.84 17.87
N TYR A 83 -1.56 -6.23 17.63
CA TYR A 83 -2.75 -6.92 17.17
C TYR A 83 -2.55 -7.57 15.80
N ASN A 84 -1.70 -7.00 14.94
CA ASN A 84 -1.43 -7.55 13.60
C ASN A 84 -0.80 -8.96 13.67
N PHE A 85 -0.04 -9.25 14.73
CA PHE A 85 0.66 -10.54 14.90
C PHE A 85 0.01 -11.45 15.94
N TYR A 86 -0.77 -10.89 16.86
CA TYR A 86 -1.32 -11.61 18.03
C TYR A 86 -2.83 -11.41 18.23
N SER A 87 -3.58 -11.18 17.14
CA SER A 87 -5.04 -10.95 17.18
C SER A 87 -5.79 -11.96 18.05
N THR A 88 -5.61 -13.26 17.80
CA THR A 88 -6.29 -14.34 18.54
C THR A 88 -6.04 -14.29 20.05
N LYS A 89 -4.81 -13.97 20.48
CA LYS A 89 -4.46 -13.90 21.91
C LYS A 89 -5.06 -12.66 22.57
N MET A 90 -5.08 -11.54 21.86
CA MET A 90 -5.64 -10.28 22.40
C MET A 90 -7.16 -10.28 22.39
N ASP A 91 -7.79 -10.87 21.38
CA ASP A 91 -9.24 -11.11 21.33
C ASP A 91 -9.68 -12.00 22.48
N LEU A 92 -8.97 -13.11 22.72
CA LEU A 92 -9.26 -14.00 23.84
C LEU A 92 -9.14 -13.28 25.19
N ALA A 93 -8.07 -12.50 25.39
CA ALA A 93 -7.90 -11.72 26.63
C ALA A 93 -9.02 -10.70 26.84
N ALA A 94 -9.47 -10.03 25.76
CA ALA A 94 -10.60 -9.09 25.81
C ALA A 94 -11.93 -9.80 26.09
N GLN A 95 -12.14 -10.98 25.50
CA GLN A 95 -13.34 -11.81 25.70
C GLN A 95 -13.44 -12.34 27.12
N ILE A 96 -12.34 -12.85 27.70
CA ILE A 96 -12.29 -13.30 29.09
C ILE A 96 -12.58 -12.14 30.04
N LYS A 97 -12.00 -10.95 29.80
CA LYS A 97 -12.25 -9.75 30.61
C LYS A 97 -13.71 -9.28 30.52
N ALA A 98 -14.34 -9.43 29.37
CA ALA A 98 -15.74 -9.06 29.15
C ALA A 98 -16.75 -10.13 29.58
N ASN A 99 -16.27 -11.34 29.94
CA ASN A 99 -17.06 -12.55 30.16
C ASN A 99 -17.99 -12.89 28.98
N ALA A 100 -17.44 -12.85 27.77
CA ALA A 100 -18.13 -13.14 26.52
C ALA A 100 -18.43 -14.64 26.42
N THR A 101 -19.60 -15.06 26.90
CA THR A 101 -20.05 -16.47 26.97
C THR A 101 -21.20 -16.79 26.02
N ASP A 102 -21.48 -15.91 25.05
CA ASP A 102 -22.59 -16.13 24.12
C ASP A 102 -22.43 -17.49 23.41
N PRO A 103 -23.49 -18.32 23.37
CA PRO A 103 -23.45 -19.65 22.80
C PRO A 103 -23.20 -19.57 21.29
N GLY A 104 -22.15 -20.27 20.84
CA GLY A 104 -21.83 -20.49 19.43
C GLY A 104 -22.01 -21.94 19.03
N ILE A 105 -22.19 -22.17 17.74
CA ILE A 105 -22.27 -23.52 17.15
C ILE A 105 -20.96 -23.77 16.39
N GLY A 106 -20.17 -24.73 16.86
CA GLY A 106 -18.97 -25.21 16.19
C GLY A 106 -19.17 -26.58 15.54
N PRO A 107 -18.24 -27.04 14.70
CA PRO A 107 -18.34 -28.34 14.00
C PRO A 107 -18.40 -29.58 14.92
N TYR A 108 -18.15 -29.44 16.23
CA TYR A 108 -18.17 -30.53 17.22
C TYR A 108 -19.14 -30.28 18.40
N GLY A 109 -20.03 -29.28 18.33
CA GLY A 109 -20.99 -28.96 19.39
C GLY A 109 -20.98 -27.49 19.84
N PRO A 110 -21.64 -27.17 20.99
CA PRO A 110 -21.73 -25.82 21.51
C PRO A 110 -20.38 -25.33 22.05
N VAL A 111 -19.98 -24.12 21.67
CA VAL A 111 -18.70 -23.48 22.04
C VAL A 111 -18.92 -22.03 22.46
N ALA A 112 -18.04 -21.47 23.29
CA ALA A 112 -18.06 -20.03 23.58
C ALA A 112 -17.58 -19.26 22.35
N SER A 113 -18.44 -18.40 21.80
CA SER A 113 -18.22 -17.77 20.48
C SER A 113 -17.35 -16.50 20.51
N GLY A 114 -17.01 -15.99 21.70
CA GLY A 114 -16.33 -14.69 21.85
C GLY A 114 -17.24 -13.47 21.63
N PHE A 115 -18.56 -13.70 21.50
CA PHE A 115 -19.56 -12.66 21.44
C PHE A 115 -20.12 -12.35 22.84
N LYS A 116 -20.53 -11.10 23.02
CA LYS A 116 -21.31 -10.63 24.16
C LYS A 116 -22.45 -9.77 23.64
N ASP A 117 -23.67 -10.08 24.03
CA ASP A 117 -24.88 -9.37 23.60
C ASP A 117 -24.98 -9.24 22.06
N GLY A 118 -24.52 -10.28 21.33
CA GLY A 118 -24.56 -10.30 19.86
C GLY A 118 -23.45 -9.51 19.15
N LYS A 119 -22.46 -8.98 19.88
CA LYS A 119 -21.30 -8.28 19.32
C LYS A 119 -19.99 -9.01 19.60
N TYR A 120 -19.14 -9.16 18.58
CA TYR A 120 -17.81 -9.75 18.73
C TYR A 120 -16.90 -8.84 19.56
N ILE A 121 -16.32 -9.37 20.63
CA ILE A 121 -15.36 -8.62 21.46
C ILE A 121 -13.96 -8.85 20.90
N SER A 122 -13.35 -7.77 20.42
CA SER A 122 -11.99 -7.78 19.88
C SER A 122 -11.04 -6.98 20.77
N GLY A 123 -9.78 -7.43 20.84
CA GLY A 123 -8.68 -6.81 21.57
C GLY A 123 -8.00 -5.66 20.82
N GLY A 124 -8.44 -5.31 19.61
CA GLY A 124 -7.87 -4.23 18.82
C GLY A 124 -8.77 -3.79 17.66
N LYS A 125 -8.32 -2.78 16.93
CA LYS A 125 -9.01 -2.31 15.72
C LYS A 125 -8.01 -2.16 14.58
N CYS A 126 -8.34 -2.70 13.41
CA CYS A 126 -7.54 -2.57 12.20
C CYS A 126 -8.29 -1.75 11.14
N ILE A 127 -7.52 -1.05 10.30
CA ILE A 127 -8.03 -0.39 9.10
C ILE A 127 -8.43 -1.44 8.06
N ASN A 128 -9.49 -1.16 7.30
CA ASN A 128 -9.88 -2.01 6.19
C ASN A 128 -8.88 -1.87 5.04
N GLY A 129 -8.10 -2.92 4.80
CA GLY A 129 -7.07 -2.92 3.76
C GLY A 129 -7.60 -2.58 2.37
N VAL A 130 -8.82 -2.98 2.03
CA VAL A 130 -9.42 -2.71 0.71
C VAL A 130 -9.63 -1.21 0.51
N ASN A 131 -10.18 -0.52 1.51
CA ASN A 131 -10.43 0.93 1.42
C ASN A 131 -9.11 1.70 1.33
N PHE A 132 -8.11 1.27 2.10
CA PHE A 132 -6.78 1.88 2.05
C PHE A 132 -6.13 1.70 0.69
N ILE A 133 -6.07 0.46 0.18
CA ILE A 133 -5.49 0.14 -1.14
C ILE A 133 -6.20 0.92 -2.24
N LEU A 134 -7.53 0.97 -2.23
CA LEU A 134 -8.30 1.69 -3.24
C LEU A 134 -8.00 3.20 -3.22
N SER A 135 -7.92 3.80 -2.04
CA SER A 135 -7.60 5.22 -1.88
C SER A 135 -6.18 5.54 -2.34
N THR A 136 -5.20 4.71 -1.94
CA THR A 136 -3.79 4.86 -2.29
C THR A 136 -3.57 4.64 -3.78
N ALA A 137 -4.20 3.62 -4.38
CA ALA A 137 -4.14 3.36 -5.81
C ALA A 137 -4.69 4.53 -6.63
N GLY A 138 -5.83 5.11 -6.23
CA GLY A 138 -6.38 6.28 -6.91
C GLY A 138 -5.42 7.48 -6.88
N LEU A 139 -4.82 7.73 -5.73
CA LEU A 139 -3.83 8.80 -5.55
C LEU A 139 -2.56 8.57 -6.37
N THR A 140 -2.03 7.35 -6.39
CA THR A 140 -0.79 7.03 -7.14
C THR A 140 -1.00 7.04 -8.64
N ILE A 141 -2.14 6.57 -9.13
CA ILE A 141 -2.51 6.68 -10.56
C ILE A 141 -2.65 8.15 -10.96
N LEU A 142 -3.28 8.97 -10.12
CA LEU A 142 -3.41 10.40 -10.38
C LEU A 142 -2.04 11.08 -10.47
N THR A 143 -1.13 10.79 -9.54
CA THR A 143 0.23 11.35 -9.60
C THR A 143 1.01 10.85 -10.82
N ASP A 144 0.83 9.59 -11.23
CA ASP A 144 1.47 9.04 -12.44
C ASP A 144 1.01 9.73 -13.72
N LEU A 145 -0.31 9.92 -13.87
CA LEU A 145 -0.84 10.66 -15.01
C LEU A 145 -0.30 12.08 -15.05
N LEU A 146 -0.29 12.78 -13.91
CA LEU A 146 0.26 14.14 -13.82
C LEU A 146 1.74 14.18 -14.22
N ILE A 147 2.55 13.21 -13.77
CA ILE A 147 3.97 13.10 -14.14
C ILE A 147 4.13 12.87 -15.65
N LEU A 148 3.31 12.02 -16.26
CA LEU A 148 3.33 11.78 -17.71
C LEU A 148 2.91 13.01 -18.53
N PHE A 149 2.03 13.85 -18.00
CA PHE A 149 1.64 15.10 -18.67
C PHE A 149 2.73 16.17 -18.68
N ILE A 150 3.67 16.17 -17.71
CA ILE A 150 4.79 17.13 -17.64
C ILE A 150 5.60 17.16 -18.94
N PRO A 151 6.20 16.04 -19.42
CA PRO A 151 7.01 16.05 -20.64
C PRO A 151 6.16 16.36 -21.88
N ILE A 152 4.90 15.95 -21.94
CA ILE A 152 4.01 16.25 -23.07
C ILE A 152 3.76 17.76 -23.17
N TYR A 153 3.50 18.42 -22.04
CA TYR A 153 3.32 19.87 -22.01
C TYR A 153 4.61 20.60 -22.41
N MET A 154 5.76 20.14 -21.92
CA MET A 154 7.07 20.67 -22.29
C MET A 154 7.37 20.50 -23.80
N LEU A 155 6.98 19.37 -24.40
CA LEU A 155 7.14 19.09 -25.83
C LEU A 155 6.18 19.89 -26.72
N LYS A 156 5.10 20.47 -26.16
CA LYS A 156 4.18 21.29 -26.96
C LYS A 156 4.79 22.59 -27.42
N ASP A 157 5.65 23.19 -26.59
CA ASP A 157 6.30 24.48 -26.85
C ASP A 157 7.54 24.37 -27.77
N LEU A 158 7.98 23.15 -28.09
CA LEU A 158 9.15 22.94 -28.94
C LEU A 158 8.75 22.99 -30.43
N LYS A 159 9.30 23.98 -31.15
CA LYS A 159 9.09 24.27 -32.58
C LYS A 159 9.77 23.24 -33.50
N MET A 160 9.62 21.94 -33.21
CA MET A 160 10.21 20.84 -33.98
C MET A 160 9.20 20.20 -34.94
N ASN A 161 9.73 19.62 -36.03
CA ASN A 161 8.99 18.91 -37.07
C ASN A 161 8.03 17.86 -36.43
N PRO A 162 6.73 17.84 -36.75
CA PRO A 162 5.71 17.05 -36.04
C PRO A 162 6.02 15.55 -35.98
N ARG A 163 6.84 15.01 -36.90
CA ARG A 163 7.27 13.61 -36.89
C ARG A 163 8.11 13.24 -35.65
N LYS A 164 8.99 14.14 -35.17
CA LYS A 164 9.81 13.90 -33.97
C LYS A 164 9.00 14.05 -32.68
N LYS A 165 8.00 14.95 -32.71
CA LYS A 165 7.03 15.15 -31.62
C LYS A 165 6.08 13.96 -31.50
N ALA A 166 5.61 13.44 -32.63
CA ALA A 166 4.82 12.22 -32.69
C ALA A 166 5.62 11.04 -32.12
N ALA A 167 6.87 10.82 -32.54
CA ALA A 167 7.70 9.73 -32.02
C ALA A 167 7.86 9.75 -30.48
N ALA A 168 8.07 10.93 -29.87
CA ALA A 168 8.15 11.03 -28.41
C ALA A 168 6.83 10.69 -27.70
N ILE A 169 5.68 11.10 -28.28
CA ILE A 169 4.35 10.75 -27.78
C ILE A 169 4.11 9.24 -27.97
N THR A 170 4.47 8.67 -29.11
CA THR A 170 4.30 7.23 -29.39
C THR A 170 5.12 6.39 -28.43
N ILE A 171 6.38 6.75 -28.16
CA ILE A 171 7.26 6.04 -27.20
C ILE A 171 6.64 6.07 -25.79
N LEU A 172 6.09 7.22 -25.37
CA LEU A 172 5.44 7.37 -24.06
C LEU A 172 4.16 6.53 -23.95
N CYS A 173 3.36 6.49 -25.02
CA CYS A 173 2.13 5.70 -25.07
C CYS A 173 2.38 4.20 -25.25
N MET A 174 3.50 3.80 -25.85
CA MET A 174 3.89 2.39 -25.98
C MET A 174 4.17 1.75 -24.60
N GLY A 175 4.66 2.54 -23.64
CA GLY A 175 4.85 2.11 -22.25
C GLY A 175 3.56 1.94 -21.43
N LEU A 176 2.40 2.43 -21.93
CA LEU A 176 1.08 2.24 -21.30
C LEU A 176 0.33 1.00 -21.84
N GLY A 177 0.88 0.33 -22.86
CA GLY A 177 0.22 -0.77 -23.57
C GLY A 177 0.75 -2.18 -23.24
N TYR A 178 1.61 -2.31 -22.23
CA TYR A 178 2.11 -3.59 -21.71
C TYR A 178 1.56 -3.83 -20.30
#